data_AF-A0A2I0A8N8-F1
#
_entry.id   AF-A0A2I0A8N8-F1
#
_cell.length_a   1.000
_cell.length_b   1.000
_cell.length_c   1.000
_cell.angle_alpha   90.00
_cell.angle_beta   90.00
_cell.angle_gamma   90.00
#
_symmetry.space_group_name_H-M   'P 1'
#
loop_
_entity.id
_entity.type
_entity.pdbx_description
1 polymer ?
#
loop_
_entity_poly.entity_id
_entity_poly.type
_entity_poly.pdbx_seq_one_letter_code
_entity_poly.pdbx_strand_id
1 'polypeptide(L)'
;MKPSPLVVKALTKVGKVVPKWKIVPIKNVIDSAFKNPDFREEVSLPFLVVHGGDDIVTDPTMSQTLYEEAASKDKTFKLYPGMWHALTSGESRNNLDIVFSDIISWLNDRAMVIKLC
;
A
#
# COMPACT_ATOMS: atom_id res chain seq x y z
N MET A 1 9.95 -6.15 9.96
CA MET A 1 11.09 -5.89 10.86
C MET A 1 11.84 -4.71 10.27
N LYS A 2 11.97 -3.60 11.01
CA LYS A 2 12.71 -2.42 10.55
C LYS A 2 14.21 -2.72 10.57
N PRO A 3 14.93 -2.66 9.43
CA PRO A 3 16.36 -2.92 9.42
C PRO A 3 17.14 -1.86 10.22
N SER A 4 18.27 -2.25 10.79
CA SER A 4 19.14 -1.35 11.56
C SER A 4 19.58 -0.14 10.69
N PRO A 5 19.66 1.09 11.26
CA PRO A 5 20.07 2.29 10.52
C PRO A 5 21.43 2.16 9.81
N LEU A 6 22.36 1.37 10.36
CA LEU A 6 23.66 1.13 9.75
C LEU A 6 23.55 0.29 8.48
N VAL A 7 22.70 -0.74 8.51
CA VAL A 7 22.42 -1.59 7.34
C VAL A 7 21.78 -0.76 6.23
N VAL A 8 20.79 0.08 6.58
CA VAL A 8 20.16 1.00 5.62
C VAL A 8 21.20 1.93 5.00
N LYS A 9 22.02 2.62 5.79
CA LYS A 9 23.08 3.52 5.28
C LYS A 9 24.07 2.80 4.35
N ALA A 10 24.51 1.61 4.73
CA ALA A 10 25.43 0.80 3.92
C ALA A 10 24.79 0.42 2.58
N LEU A 11 23.59 -0.15 2.60
CA LEU A 11 22.86 -0.56 1.40
C LEU A 11 22.49 0.62 0.51
N THR A 12 22.07 1.76 1.07
CA THR A 12 21.82 2.99 0.29
C THR A 12 23.08 3.49 -0.40
N LYS A 13 24.24 3.42 0.25
CA LYS A 13 25.52 3.82 -0.37
C LYS A 13 25.91 2.86 -1.48
N VAL A 14 25.72 1.55 -1.29
CA VAL A 14 25.92 0.53 -2.33
C VAL A 14 25.00 0.79 -3.53
N GLY A 15 23.71 1.07 -3.29
CA GLY A 15 22.73 1.37 -4.34
C GLY A 15 23.07 2.59 -5.20
N LYS A 16 23.89 3.54 -4.71
CA LYS A 16 24.40 4.67 -5.50
C LYS A 16 25.54 4.29 -6.46
N VAL A 17 26.18 3.16 -6.24
CA VAL A 17 27.27 2.60 -7.06
C VAL A 17 26.73 1.56 -8.04
N VAL A 18 25.60 0.93 -7.73
CA VAL A 18 24.90 0.04 -8.66
C VAL A 18 24.43 0.86 -9.86
N PRO A 19 24.76 0.46 -11.10
CA PRO A 19 24.28 1.13 -12.30
C PRO A 19 22.74 1.19 -12.28
N LYS A 20 22.14 2.37 -12.49
CA LYS A 20 20.67 2.55 -12.60
C LYS A 20 20.07 1.94 -13.88
N TRP A 21 20.73 0.95 -14.46
CA TRP A 21 20.24 0.30 -15.67
C TRP A 21 18.97 -0.45 -15.29
N LYS A 22 17.87 -0.15 -15.99
CA LYS A 22 16.61 -0.88 -15.83
C LYS A 22 16.90 -2.35 -16.16
N ILE A 23 17.06 -3.18 -15.13
CA ILE A 23 17.28 -4.63 -15.28
C ILE A 23 16.08 -5.25 -16.02
N VAL A 24 14.91 -4.60 -15.95
CA VAL A 24 13.75 -4.97 -16.75
C VAL A 24 13.13 -3.70 -17.37
N PRO A 25 13.18 -3.50 -18.70
CA PRO A 25 12.53 -2.39 -19.38
C PRO A 25 11.06 -2.73 -19.63
N ILE A 26 10.31 -3.02 -18.57
CA ILE A 26 8.85 -3.08 -18.69
C ILE A 26 8.35 -1.65 -18.60
N LYS A 27 7.55 -1.22 -19.57
CA LYS A 27 6.69 -0.06 -19.40
C LYS A 27 5.84 -0.37 -18.18
N ASN A 28 6.08 0.26 -17.04
CA ASN A 28 5.28 0.03 -15.84
C ASN A 28 3.87 0.57 -16.11
N VAL A 29 3.04 -0.26 -16.76
CA VAL A 29 1.64 0.05 -17.05
C VAL A 29 0.92 0.38 -15.74
N ILE A 30 1.32 -0.28 -14.65
CA ILE A 30 0.84 -0.01 -13.30
C ILE A 30 1.28 1.38 -12.80
N ASP A 31 2.56 1.76 -12.91
CA ASP A 31 3.00 3.12 -12.52
C ASP A 31 2.31 4.20 -13.35
N SER A 32 2.12 3.96 -14.66
CA SER A 32 1.41 4.89 -15.54
C SER A 32 -0.08 4.95 -15.22
N ALA A 33 -0.70 3.83 -14.86
CA ALA A 33 -2.12 3.77 -14.47
C ALA A 33 -2.38 4.53 -13.17
N PHE A 34 -1.50 4.40 -12.16
CA PHE A 34 -1.69 5.11 -10.90
C PHE A 34 -1.20 6.55 -10.91
N LYS A 35 -0.28 6.94 -11.80
CA LYS A 35 0.22 8.33 -11.87
C LYS A 35 -0.62 9.23 -12.76
N ASN A 36 -1.33 8.68 -13.74
CA ASN A 36 -2.21 9.46 -14.60
C ASN A 36 -3.55 9.74 -13.86
N PRO A 37 -3.93 11.01 -13.65
CA PRO A 37 -5.19 11.36 -12.99
C PRO A 37 -6.41 10.75 -13.68
N ASP A 38 -6.43 10.70 -15.02
CA ASP A 38 -7.59 10.19 -15.78
C ASP A 38 -7.97 8.75 -15.36
N PHE A 39 -6.97 7.89 -15.16
CA PHE A 39 -7.19 6.51 -14.73
C PHE A 39 -7.64 6.41 -13.26
N ARG A 40 -7.18 7.32 -12.40
CA ARG A 40 -7.61 7.32 -10.99
C ARG A 40 -9.08 7.69 -10.90
N GLU A 41 -9.50 8.72 -11.63
CA GLU A 41 -10.89 9.16 -11.69
C GLU A 41 -11.83 8.06 -12.22
N GLU A 42 -11.37 7.16 -13.09
CA GLU A 42 -12.17 6.04 -13.58
C GLU A 42 -12.41 4.91 -12.55
N VAL A 43 -11.64 4.86 -11.45
CA VAL A 43 -11.79 3.83 -10.41
C VAL A 43 -13.10 4.03 -9.64
N SER A 44 -14.11 3.23 -9.98
CA SER A 44 -15.47 3.35 -9.44
C SER A 44 -15.91 2.18 -8.53
N LEU A 45 -15.18 1.06 -8.55
CA LEU A 45 -15.48 -0.09 -7.71
C LEU A 45 -15.21 0.19 -6.23
N PRO A 46 -15.92 -0.48 -5.30
CA PRO A 46 -15.58 -0.41 -3.88
C PRO A 46 -14.15 -0.88 -3.60
N PHE A 47 -13.41 -0.15 -2.77
CA PHE A 47 -12.04 -0.55 -2.42
C PHE A 47 -11.60 -0.10 -1.02
N LEU A 48 -10.64 -0.85 -0.48
CA LEU A 48 -9.91 -0.53 0.74
C LEU A 48 -8.44 -0.33 0.40
N VAL A 49 -7.87 0.80 0.81
CA VAL A 49 -6.42 1.05 0.79
C VAL A 49 -5.90 0.98 2.23
N VAL A 50 -4.94 0.10 2.45
CA VAL A 50 -4.16 -0.03 3.69
C VAL A 50 -2.72 0.36 3.40
N HIS A 51 -2.13 1.26 4.19
CA HIS A 51 -0.78 1.75 3.93
C HIS A 51 0.01 2.01 5.22
N GLY A 52 1.29 1.64 5.23
CA GLY A 52 2.19 1.89 6.37
C GLY A 52 2.67 3.33 6.39
N GLY A 53 2.50 4.05 7.51
CA GLY A 53 2.88 5.47 7.61
C GLY A 53 4.38 5.73 7.49
N ASP A 54 5.20 4.72 7.78
CA ASP A 54 6.66 4.77 7.67
C ASP A 54 7.17 4.00 6.43
N ASP A 55 6.30 3.67 5.47
CA ASP A 55 6.70 3.01 4.23
C ASP A 55 7.61 3.93 3.38
N ILE A 56 8.84 3.45 3.14
CA ILE A 56 9.83 4.11 2.29
C ILE A 56 10.06 3.40 0.95
N VAL A 57 9.40 2.24 0.77
CA VAL A 57 9.45 1.45 -0.47
C VAL A 57 8.37 1.96 -1.41
N THR A 58 7.16 2.17 -0.90
CA THR A 58 6.04 2.78 -1.63
C THR A 58 5.63 4.04 -0.92
N ASP A 59 5.48 5.15 -1.65
CA ASP A 59 5.12 6.45 -1.07
C ASP A 59 3.64 6.46 -0.62
N PRO A 60 3.34 6.71 0.67
CA PRO A 60 1.96 6.78 1.16
C PRO A 60 1.11 7.85 0.47
N THR A 61 1.73 8.92 -0.03
CA THR A 61 1.02 10.00 -0.73
C THR A 61 0.33 9.51 -1.98
N MET A 62 0.91 8.53 -2.70
CA MET A 62 0.30 7.94 -3.89
C MET A 62 -1.01 7.21 -3.56
N SER A 63 -1.04 6.53 -2.41
CA SER A 63 -2.23 5.85 -1.92
C SER A 63 -3.31 6.84 -1.46
N GLN A 64 -2.89 7.94 -0.84
CA GLN A 64 -3.79 9.04 -0.48
C GLN A 64 -4.40 9.71 -1.73
N THR A 65 -3.57 10.01 -2.75
CA THR A 65 -4.05 10.60 -4.01
C THR A 65 -5.07 9.69 -4.71
N LEU A 66 -4.83 8.38 -4.78
CA LEU A 66 -5.82 7.42 -5.30
C LEU A 66 -7.14 7.50 -4.53
N TYR A 67 -7.07 7.51 -3.19
CA TYR A 67 -8.26 7.61 -2.35
C TYR A 67 -9.02 8.92 -2.58
N GLU A 68 -8.33 10.04 -2.76
CA GLU A 68 -8.96 11.34 -2.96
C GLU A 68 -9.62 11.44 -4.35
N GLU A 69 -8.89 11.06 -5.41
CA GLU A 69 -9.29 11.31 -6.80
C GLU A 69 -10.21 10.24 -7.39
N ALA A 70 -10.28 9.02 -6.83
CA ALA A 70 -11.12 7.96 -7.40
C ALA A 70 -12.63 8.30 -7.41
N ALA A 71 -13.36 7.97 -8.49
CA ALA A 71 -14.81 8.17 -8.55
C ALA A 71 -15.62 7.28 -7.59
N SER A 72 -15.02 6.22 -7.05
CA SER A 72 -15.67 5.26 -6.15
C SER A 72 -16.38 5.95 -4.99
N LYS A 73 -17.63 5.54 -4.77
CA LYS A 73 -18.46 6.03 -3.65
C LYS A 73 -18.24 5.24 -2.37
N ASP A 74 -17.68 4.04 -2.49
CA ASP A 74 -17.40 3.15 -1.38
C ASP A 74 -15.90 2.88 -1.31
N LYS A 75 -15.16 3.86 -0.81
CA LYS A 75 -13.71 3.81 -0.68
C LYS A 75 -13.31 4.08 0.76
N THR A 76 -12.30 3.36 1.24
CA THR A 76 -11.77 3.52 2.59
C THR A 76 -10.25 3.59 2.54
N PHE A 77 -9.66 4.51 3.28
CA PHE A 77 -8.22 4.64 3.44
C PHE A 77 -7.83 4.48 4.91
N LYS A 78 -6.89 3.56 5.18
CA LYS A 78 -6.30 3.35 6.51
C LYS A 78 -4.79 3.48 6.44
N LEU A 79 -4.28 4.52 7.08
CA LEU A 79 -2.86 4.75 7.29
C LEU A 79 -2.46 4.25 8.68
N TYR A 80 -1.41 3.44 8.77
CA TYR A 80 -0.92 2.86 10.02
C TYR A 80 0.43 3.46 10.43
N PRO A 81 0.46 4.48 11.32
CA PRO A 81 1.69 5.15 11.72
C PRO A 81 2.74 4.16 12.27
N GLY A 82 4.01 4.34 11.89
CA GLY A 82 5.11 3.48 12.35
C GLY A 82 5.24 2.13 11.65
N MET A 83 4.24 1.71 10.86
CA MET A 83 4.29 0.47 10.08
C MET A 83 4.96 0.72 8.71
N TRP A 84 5.67 -0.29 8.21
CA TRP A 84 6.42 -0.27 6.95
C TRP A 84 5.59 -0.90 5.81
N HIS A 85 6.24 -1.20 4.69
CA HIS A 85 5.62 -1.73 3.47
C HIS A 85 4.81 -3.03 3.64
N ALA A 86 5.35 -4.00 4.38
CA ALA A 86 4.83 -5.36 4.39
C ALA A 86 3.76 -5.59 5.48
N LEU A 87 2.65 -4.85 5.39
CA LEU A 87 1.59 -4.83 6.41
C LEU A 87 0.97 -6.20 6.75
N THR A 88 1.06 -7.20 5.86
CA THR A 88 0.43 -8.52 6.04
C THR A 88 1.41 -9.63 6.44
N SER A 89 2.70 -9.35 6.53
CA SER A 89 3.72 -10.38 6.81
C SER A 89 5.01 -9.88 7.47
N GLY A 90 5.35 -8.61 7.31
CA GLY A 90 6.58 -8.01 7.79
C GLY A 90 6.44 -7.16 9.05
N GLU A 91 5.27 -7.12 9.67
CA GLU A 91 4.97 -6.32 10.86
C GLU A 91 5.04 -7.15 12.16
N SER A 92 4.95 -6.48 13.31
CA SER A 92 4.82 -7.17 14.60
C SER A 92 3.48 -7.94 14.68
N ARG A 93 3.39 -8.97 15.53
CA ARG A 93 2.16 -9.78 15.63
C ARG A 93 0.92 -8.94 15.93
N ASN A 94 1.03 -7.99 16.86
CA ASN A 94 -0.06 -7.07 17.20
C ASN A 94 -0.46 -6.19 16.01
N ASN A 95 0.53 -5.68 15.25
CA ASN A 95 0.26 -4.88 14.05
C ASN A 95 -0.42 -5.71 12.96
N LEU A 96 0.03 -6.95 12.75
CA LEU A 96 -0.60 -7.87 11.82
C LEU A 96 -2.07 -8.12 12.19
N ASP A 97 -2.35 -8.41 13.47
CA ASP A 97 -3.70 -8.68 13.95
C ASP A 97 -4.62 -7.47 13.72
N ILE A 98 -4.14 -6.24 13.95
CA ILE A 98 -4.88 -5.00 13.66
C ILE A 98 -5.18 -4.88 12.17
N VAL A 99 -4.17 -5.02 11.31
CA VAL A 99 -4.32 -4.90 9.84
C VAL A 99 -5.30 -5.96 9.30
N PHE A 100 -5.15 -7.21 9.71
CA PHE A 100 -6.04 -8.29 9.27
C PHE A 100 -7.46 -8.10 9.80
N SER A 101 -7.63 -7.70 11.07
CA SER A 101 -8.95 -7.40 11.63
C SER A 101 -9.67 -6.32 10.81
N ASP A 102 -8.95 -5.27 10.42
CA ASP A 102 -9.50 -4.17 9.64
C ASP A 102 -9.91 -4.61 8.22
N ILE A 103 -9.07 -5.40 7.54
CA ILE A 103 -9.37 -5.96 6.23
C ILE A 103 -10.59 -6.88 6.31
N ILE A 104 -10.62 -7.79 7.29
CA ILE A 104 -11.71 -8.74 7.49
C ILE A 104 -13.02 -8.01 7.80
N SER A 105 -12.98 -7.00 8.68
CA SER A 105 -14.16 -6.19 8.99
C SER A 105 -14.71 -5.51 7.74
N TRP A 106 -13.85 -4.87 6.95
CA TRP A 106 -14.25 -4.18 5.73
C TRP A 106 -14.88 -5.14 4.70
N LEU A 107 -14.32 -6.35 4.59
CA LEU A 107 -14.87 -7.41 3.74
C LEU A 107 -16.21 -7.90 4.26
N ASN A 108 -16.34 -8.16 5.56
CA ASN A 108 -17.59 -8.64 6.17
C ASN A 108 -18.75 -7.65 6.02
N ASP A 109 -18.48 -6.35 6.04
CA ASP A 109 -19.50 -5.33 5.82
C ASP A 109 -20.09 -5.34 4.39
N ARG A 110 -19.37 -5.94 3.43
CA ARG A 110 -19.70 -5.93 1.99
C ARG A 110 -19.99 -7.31 1.42
N ALA A 111 -19.45 -8.35 2.04
CA ALA A 111 -19.88 -9.70 1.82
C ALA A 111 -21.31 -9.80 2.37
N MET A 112 -22.24 -10.29 1.55
CA MET A 112 -23.51 -10.78 2.08
C MET A 112 -23.17 -11.97 2.99
N VAL A 113 -22.86 -11.71 4.26
CA VAL A 113 -22.89 -12.75 5.27
C VAL A 113 -24.36 -13.10 5.37
N ILE A 114 -24.76 -14.19 4.72
CA ILE A 114 -25.94 -14.94 5.11
C ILE A 114 -25.71 -15.23 6.59
N LYS A 115 -26.27 -14.39 7.47
CA LYS A 115 -26.45 -14.75 8.87
C LYS A 115 -27.37 -15.95 8.83
N LEU A 116 -26.78 -17.15 8.85
CA LEU A 116 -27.52 -18.35 9.16
C LEU A 116 -28.05 -18.13 10.57
N CYS A 117 -29.33 -17.74 10.64
CA CYS A 117 -30.13 -17.80 11.85
C CYS A 117 -30.15 -19.23 12.39
#